data_AF-A0A847WKE7-F1
#
_entry.id   AF-A0A847WKE7-F1
#
_cell.length_a   1.000
_cell.length_b   1.000
_cell.length_c   1.000
_cell.angle_alpha   90.00
_cell.angle_beta   90.00
_cell.angle_gamma   90.00
#
_symmetry.space_group_name_H-M   'P 1'
#
loop_
_entity.id
_entity.type
_entity.pdbx_description
1 polymer ?
#
loop_
_entity_poly.entity_id
_entity_poly.type
_entity_poly.pdbx_seq_one_letter_code
_entity_poly.pdbx_strand_id
1 'polypeptide(L)'
;MGIINKFKNFIGRTITVSKYRMITDEGSGFYAWNGNIYQSDIVRSAIRPKARAIGKAVGKHIRNGPDGMKINPEPYMRFLLEEPNPYMTGQML
;
A
#
# COMPACT_ATOMS: atom_id res chain seq x y z
N MET A 1 -34.89 -4.02 -43.79
CA MET A 1 -33.68 -3.24 -43.43
C MET A 1 -33.63 -2.98 -41.92
N GLY A 2 -33.18 -3.91 -41.07
CA GLY A 2 -33.31 -3.67 -39.62
C GLY A 2 -32.41 -4.45 -38.67
N ILE A 3 -31.87 -5.60 -39.09
CA ILE A 3 -31.06 -6.45 -38.20
C ILE A 3 -29.57 -6.14 -38.35
N ILE A 4 -29.10 -5.91 -39.58
CA ILE A 4 -27.68 -5.63 -39.88
C ILE A 4 -27.23 -4.26 -39.33
N ASN A 5 -28.11 -3.24 -39.34
CA ASN A 5 -27.79 -1.93 -38.77
C ASN A 5 -27.65 -1.94 -37.24
N LYS A 6 -28.34 -2.86 -36.54
CA LYS A 6 -28.19 -3.01 -35.08
C LYS A 6 -26.83 -3.60 -34.70
N PHE A 7 -26.30 -4.52 -35.50
CA PHE A 7 -24.94 -5.07 -35.31
C PHE A 7 -23.85 -4.03 -35.58
N LYS A 8 -24.03 -3.17 -36.59
CA LYS A 8 -23.06 -2.10 -36.91
C LYS A 8 -22.91 -1.10 -35.77
N ASN A 9 -24.00 -0.79 -35.05
CA ASN A 9 -23.99 0.10 -33.88
C ASN A 9 -23.37 -0.54 -32.62
N PHE A 10 -23.31 -1.87 -32.55
CA PHE A 10 -22.70 -2.59 -31.42
C PHE A 10 -21.16 -2.66 -31.55
N ILE A 11 -20.65 -2.73 -32.78
CA ILE A 11 -19.22 -2.76 -33.10
C ILE A 11 -18.57 -1.36 -32.98
N GLY A 12 -19.33 -0.29 -33.17
CA GLY A 12 -18.86 1.10 -33.13
C GLY A 12 -18.70 1.73 -31.75
N ARG A 13 -18.72 0.94 -30.65
CA ARG A 13 -18.45 1.49 -29.30
C ARG A 13 -16.98 1.90 -29.22
N THR A 14 -16.74 3.16 -29.58
CA THR A 14 -15.50 3.88 -29.35
C THR A 14 -15.13 3.69 -27.89
N ILE A 15 -14.05 2.96 -27.65
CA ILE A 15 -13.48 2.72 -26.33
C ILE A 15 -13.22 4.10 -25.74
N THR A 16 -13.98 4.44 -24.71
CA THR A 16 -13.78 5.67 -23.94
C THR A 16 -12.45 5.49 -23.23
N VAL A 17 -11.39 6.00 -23.85
CA VAL A 17 -10.04 6.02 -23.29
C VAL A 17 -10.15 6.65 -21.92
N SER A 18 -9.84 5.88 -20.88
CA SER A 18 -9.75 6.38 -19.51
C SER A 18 -8.79 7.56 -19.52
N LYS A 19 -9.31 8.77 -19.27
CA LYS A 19 -8.51 10.00 -19.26
C LYS A 19 -7.61 9.97 -18.03
N TYR A 20 -6.41 9.45 -18.18
CA TYR A 20 -5.36 9.58 -17.17
C TYR A 20 -4.96 11.05 -17.11
N ARG A 21 -5.25 11.72 -15.98
CA ARG A 21 -4.73 13.05 -15.71
C ARG A 21 -3.44 12.87 -14.92
N MET A 22 -2.33 13.16 -15.57
CA MET A 22 -1.02 13.24 -14.91
C MET A 22 -0.93 14.63 -14.26
N ILE A 23 -0.57 14.68 -12.98
CA ILE A 23 -0.25 15.94 -12.31
C ILE A 23 1.15 16.33 -12.83
N THR A 24 1.22 17.38 -13.64
CA THR A 24 2.49 17.96 -14.11
C THR A 24 2.91 19.03 -13.12
N ASP A 25 3.87 18.70 -12.26
CA ASP A 25 4.49 19.66 -11.34
C ASP A 25 5.57 20.44 -12.12
N GLU A 26 5.20 21.60 -12.66
CA GLU A 26 6.11 22.52 -13.33
C GLU A 26 6.72 23.49 -12.30
N GLY A 27 7.63 23.00 -11.46
CA GLY A 27 8.25 23.81 -10.41
C GLY A 27 9.40 23.10 -9.70
N SER A 28 10.41 23.85 -9.25
CA SER A 28 11.60 23.33 -8.58
C SER A 28 11.19 22.39 -7.43
N GLY A 29 11.59 21.12 -7.52
CA GLY A 29 11.23 20.01 -6.59
C GLY A 29 11.71 20.14 -5.15
N PHE A 30 11.89 21.37 -4.65
CA PHE A 30 12.12 21.66 -3.25
C PHE A 30 10.78 21.70 -2.51
N TYR A 31 10.47 20.59 -1.85
CA TYR A 31 9.42 20.55 -0.85
C TYR A 31 10.03 20.90 0.51
N ALA A 32 9.84 22.14 0.95
CA ALA A 32 10.22 22.55 2.30
C ALA A 32 9.48 21.68 3.33
N TRP A 33 10.17 21.30 4.41
CA TRP A 33 9.56 20.50 5.48
C TRP A 33 8.58 21.38 6.28
N ASN A 34 7.34 21.50 5.80
CA ASN A 34 6.29 22.33 6.38
C ASN A 34 5.06 21.51 6.84
N GLY A 35 5.21 20.19 6.96
CA GLY A 35 4.11 19.27 7.30
C GLY A 35 3.36 18.72 6.08
N ASN A 36 3.53 19.29 4.89
CA ASN A 36 2.85 18.87 3.66
C ASN A 36 3.73 18.01 2.72
N ILE A 37 4.76 17.37 3.26
CA ILE A 37 5.75 16.56 2.51
C ILE A 37 5.14 15.40 1.71
N TYR A 38 3.95 14.91 2.09
CA TYR A 38 3.24 13.86 1.37
C TYR A 38 2.57 14.33 0.07
N GLN A 39 2.53 15.63 -0.21
CA GLN A 39 2.05 16.18 -1.49
C GLN A 39 3.03 15.86 -2.63
N SER A 40 4.33 15.74 -2.32
CA SER A 40 5.34 15.32 -3.29
C SER A 40 5.18 13.85 -3.67
N ASP A 41 4.99 13.58 -4.97
CA ASP A 41 4.91 12.21 -5.49
C ASP A 41 6.25 11.47 -5.39
N ILE A 42 7.38 12.18 -5.42
CA ILE A 42 8.72 11.59 -5.21
C ILE A 42 8.84 11.05 -3.78
N VAL A 43 8.45 11.86 -2.79
CA VAL A 43 8.51 11.45 -1.37
C VAL A 43 7.55 10.29 -1.11
N ARG A 44 6.32 10.37 -1.62
CA ARG A 44 5.32 9.31 -1.47
C ARG A 44 5.75 7.99 -2.12
N SER A 45 6.31 8.06 -3.31
CA SER A 45 6.81 6.87 -4.03
C SER A 45 8.01 6.23 -3.35
N ALA A 46 8.83 6.99 -2.62
CA ALA A 46 9.93 6.43 -1.82
C ALA A 46 9.47 5.82 -0.49
N ILE A 47 8.52 6.44 0.21
CA ILE A 47 8.04 5.97 1.53
C ILE A 47 7.19 4.71 1.40
N ARG A 48 6.30 4.65 0.39
CA ARG A 48 5.30 3.56 0.27
C ARG A 48 5.93 2.16 0.16
N PRO A 49 6.96 1.90 -0.66
CA PRO A 49 7.61 0.60 -0.74
C PRO A 49 8.27 0.21 0.57
N LYS A 50 8.92 1.16 1.25
CA LYS A 50 9.59 0.91 2.54
C LYS A 50 8.59 0.56 3.63
N ALA A 51 7.53 1.35 3.78
CA ALA A 51 6.46 1.07 4.73
C ALA A 51 5.79 -0.28 4.44
N ARG A 52 5.52 -0.60 3.17
CA ARG A 52 4.93 -1.89 2.77
C ARG A 52 5.88 -3.07 3.02
N ALA A 53 7.18 -2.90 2.84
CA ALA A 53 8.15 -3.95 3.13
C ALA A 53 8.23 -4.25 4.63
N ILE A 54 8.24 -3.20 5.46
CA ILE A 54 8.24 -3.33 6.93
C ILE A 54 6.94 -3.98 7.40
N GLY A 55 5.80 -3.56 6.86
CA GLY A 55 4.49 -4.15 7.19
C GLY A 55 4.28 -5.58 6.70
N LYS A 56 5.20 -6.15 5.92
CA LYS A 56 5.21 -7.59 5.61
C LYS A 56 6.07 -8.41 6.56
N ALA A 57 6.88 -7.75 7.40
CA ALA A 57 7.73 -8.42 8.36
C ALA A 57 6.91 -8.85 9.58
N VAL A 58 7.10 -10.10 10.02
CA VAL A 58 6.43 -10.62 11.22
C VAL A 58 7.33 -10.42 12.43
N GLY A 59 6.87 -9.62 13.40
CA GLY A 59 7.54 -9.45 14.68
C GLY A 59 7.58 -10.78 15.45
N LYS A 60 8.75 -11.12 15.99
CA LYS A 60 8.92 -12.29 16.86
C LYS A 60 9.54 -11.87 18.19
N HIS A 61 8.98 -12.36 19.28
CA HIS A 61 9.57 -12.26 20.60
C HIS A 61 10.61 -13.38 20.75
N ILE A 62 11.87 -13.00 20.90
CA ILE A 62 12.97 -13.93 21.08
C ILE A 62 13.45 -13.82 22.53
N ARG A 63 13.44 -14.93 23.27
CA ARG A 63 13.97 -15.01 24.63
C ARG A 63 15.16 -15.94 24.64
N ASN A 64 16.33 -15.41 24.99
CA ASN A 64 17.52 -16.20 25.20
C ASN A 64 17.67 -16.51 26.69
N GLY A 65 17.79 -17.79 27.04
CA GLY A 65 17.96 -18.24 28.42
C GLY A 65 18.95 -19.39 28.52
N PRO A 66 19.15 -19.95 29.73
CA PRO A 66 20.04 -21.09 29.95
C PRO A 66 19.67 -22.31 29.09
N ASP A 67 18.37 -22.49 28.82
CA ASP A 67 17.81 -23.58 28.00
C ASP A 67 17.90 -23.33 26.48
N GLY A 68 18.58 -22.25 26.06
CA GLY A 68 18.71 -21.85 24.65
C GLY A 68 17.68 -20.81 24.17
N MET A 69 17.71 -20.55 22.87
CA MET A 69 16.85 -19.56 22.20
C MET A 69 15.43 -20.10 22.01
N LYS A 70 14.45 -19.47 22.66
CA LYS A 70 13.03 -19.75 22.48
C LYS A 70 12.37 -18.64 21.67
N ILE A 71 11.65 -19.03 20.61
CA ILE A 71 10.89 -18.12 19.75
C ILE A 71 9.44 -18.12 20.23
N ASN A 72 8.91 -16.94 20.55
CA ASN A 72 7.56 -16.69 21.06
C ASN A 72 7.18 -17.60 22.25
N PRO A 73 7.93 -17.56 23.37
CA PRO A 73 7.62 -18.39 24.53
C PRO A 73 6.26 -18.06 25.17
N GLU A 74 5.78 -16.83 25.00
CA GLU A 74 4.52 -16.33 25.56
C GLU A 74 3.53 -16.03 24.43
N PRO A 75 2.40 -16.77 24.33
CA PRO A 75 1.40 -16.57 23.28
C PRO A 75 0.76 -15.17 23.30
N TYR A 76 0.64 -14.56 24.48
CA TYR A 76 0.11 -13.19 24.62
C TYR A 76 0.92 -12.16 23.81
N MET A 77 2.25 -12.27 23.83
CA MET A 77 3.11 -11.35 23.10
C MET A 77 2.93 -11.48 21.59
N ARG A 78 2.62 -12.69 21.11
CA ARG A 78 2.28 -12.90 19.70
C ARG A 78 0.98 -12.19 19.32
N PHE A 79 -0.06 -12.30 20.13
CA PHE A 79 -1.33 -11.63 19.87
C PHE A 79 -1.20 -10.11 19.87
N LEU A 80 -0.44 -9.54 20.81
CA LEU A 80 -0.17 -8.10 20.80
C LEU A 80 0.59 -7.61 19.56
N LEU A 81 1.50 -8.42 19.03
CA LEU A 81 2.27 -8.07 17.83
C LEU A 81 1.44 -8.25 16.54
N GLU A 82 0.49 -9.17 16.52
CA GLU A 82 -0.42 -9.39 15.39
C GLU A 82 -1.59 -8.37 15.39
N GLU A 83 -2.17 -8.07 16.54
CA GLU A 83 -3.36 -7.22 16.69
C GLU A 83 -3.18 -6.27 17.90
N PRO A 84 -2.39 -5.17 17.74
CA PRO A 84 -2.05 -4.28 18.86
C PRO A 84 -3.24 -3.49 19.39
N ASN A 85 -4.24 -3.21 18.56
CA ASN A 85 -5.46 -2.53 18.98
C ASN A 85 -6.68 -3.03 18.16
N PRO A 86 -7.92 -2.70 18.58
CA PRO A 86 -9.14 -3.18 17.89
C PRO A 86 -9.36 -2.62 16.48
N TYR A 87 -8.62 -1.58 16.08
CA TYR A 87 -8.82 -0.85 14.84
C TYR A 87 -7.73 -1.10 13.78
N MET A 88 -6.61 -1.70 14.18
CA MET A 88 -5.42 -1.89 13.35
C MET A 88 -4.72 -3.19 13.72
N THR A 89 -4.38 -3.96 12.70
CA THR A 89 -3.49 -5.12 12.81
C THR A 89 -2.04 -4.69 12.60
N GLY A 90 -1.08 -5.53 12.97
CA GLY A 90 0.36 -5.37 12.72
C GLY A 90 0.77 -5.46 11.23
N GLN A 91 -0.19 -5.23 10.33
CA GLN A 91 -0.16 -5.41 8.89
C GLN A 91 0.05 -6.88 8.47
N MET A 92 -1.02 -7.50 7.98
CA MET A 92 -1.03 -8.76 7.24
C MET A 92 -1.22 -8.44 5.74
N LEU A 93 -0.45 -9.17 4.91
CA LEU A 93 -0.28 -9.16 3.44
C LEU A 93 -1.24 -8.30 2.58
#